data_AF-A0A4R1FTR5-F1
#
_entry.id   AF-A0A4R1FTR5-F1
#
_cell.length_a   1.000
_cell.length_b   1.000
_cell.length_c   1.000
_cell.angle_alpha   90.00
_cell.angle_beta   90.00
_cell.angle_gamma   90.00
#
_symmetry.space_group_name_H-M   'P 1'
#
loop_
_entity.id
_entity.type
_entity.pdbx_description
1 polymer ?
#
loop_
_entity_poly.entity_id
_entity_poly.type
_entity_poly.pdbx_seq_one_letter_code
_entity_poly.pdbx_strand_id
1 'polypeptide(L)' 'MKKYLTLIIPLLLSACQQAEQDVCDQSCWQEKARQEWKAEHGKFQPNLTPEQEEYIQDWLIKHYPNTDFYNYIGE' A
#
# COMPACT_ATOMS: atom_id res chain seq x y z
N MET A 1 -6.98 -56.74 -8.92
CA MET A 1 -6.64 -55.74 -9.96
C MET A 1 -6.32 -54.42 -9.29
N LYS A 2 -5.04 -54.16 -8.98
CA LYS A 2 -4.52 -52.95 -8.35
C LYS A 2 -3.57 -52.29 -9.35
N LYS A 3 -4.08 -51.45 -10.26
CA LYS A 3 -3.23 -50.70 -11.20
C LYS A 3 -3.71 -49.28 -11.56
N TYR A 4 -4.78 -48.78 -10.94
CA TYR A 4 -5.31 -47.45 -11.28
C TYR A 4 -5.07 -46.37 -10.21
N LEU A 5 -4.32 -46.66 -9.15
CA LEU A 5 -4.15 -45.72 -8.03
C LEU A 5 -2.96 -44.74 -8.17
N THR A 6 -2.26 -44.70 -9.30
CA THR A 6 -1.00 -43.93 -9.41
C THR A 6 -0.92 -43.02 -10.64
N LEU A 7 -2.04 -42.49 -11.14
CA LEU A 7 -2.02 -41.54 -12.27
C LEU A 7 -2.81 -40.23 -12.05
N ILE A 8 -3.31 -39.97 -10.83
CA ILE A 8 -4.11 -38.75 -10.54
C ILE A 8 -3.40 -37.75 -9.62
N ILE A 9 -2.22 -38.09 -9.09
CA ILE A 9 -1.48 -37.24 -8.16
C ILE A 9 -0.67 -36.10 -8.85
N PRO A 10 -0.15 -36.22 -10.10
CA PRO A 10 0.64 -35.13 -10.68
C PRO A 10 -0.21 -33.95 -11.21
N LEU A 11 -1.53 -34.11 -11.40
CA LEU A 11 -2.42 -33.04 -11.87
C LEU A 11 -2.82 -32.05 -10.77
N LEU A 12 -2.81 -32.47 -9.50
CA LEU A 12 -3.14 -31.61 -8.36
C LEU A 12 -1.94 -30.77 -7.89
N LEU A 13 -0.72 -31.16 -8.22
CA LEU A 13 0.50 -30.42 -7.86
C LEU A 13 0.71 -29.18 -8.75
N SER A 14 0.19 -29.17 -9.98
CA SER A 14 0.37 -28.03 -10.89
C SER A 14 -0.51 -26.82 -10.53
N ALA A 15 -1.61 -27.03 -9.79
CA ALA A 15 -2.45 -25.94 -9.28
C ALA A 15 -1.89 -25.27 -8.00
N CYS A 16 -0.96 -25.93 -7.28
CA CYS A 16 -0.27 -25.33 -6.14
C CYS A 16 0.98 -24.52 -6.54
N GLN A 17 1.41 -24.56 -7.80
CA GLN A 17 2.60 -23.83 -8.27
C GLN A 17 2.36 -22.34 -8.54
N GLN A 18 1.18 -21.81 -8.24
CA GLN A 18 0.90 -20.36 -8.26
C GLN A 18 1.00 -19.69 -6.89
N ALA A 19 1.59 -20.39 -5.92
CA ALA A 19 2.12 -19.75 -4.72
C ALA A 19 3.65 -19.61 -4.84
N GLU A 20 4.16 -19.13 -5.98
CA GLU A 20 5.24 -18.15 -5.87
C GLU A 20 4.61 -16.95 -5.18
N GLN A 21 4.58 -17.02 -3.85
CA GLN A 21 4.49 -15.85 -3.01
C GLN A 21 5.51 -14.88 -3.61
N ASP A 22 5.04 -13.77 -4.19
CA ASP A 22 5.90 -12.64 -4.57
C ASP A 22 6.77 -12.35 -3.33
N VAL A 23 8.00 -12.88 -3.30
CA VAL A 23 8.94 -12.67 -2.20
C VAL A 23 9.52 -11.27 -2.42
N CYS A 24 8.64 -10.31 -2.21
CA CYS A 24 8.86 -8.89 -2.37
C CYS A 24 9.18 -8.36 -0.97
N ASP A 25 10.35 -7.75 -0.80
CA ASP A 25 10.70 -7.06 0.43
C ASP A 25 9.86 -5.77 0.59
N GLN A 26 10.00 -5.09 1.74
CA GLN A 26 9.23 -3.88 2.02
C GLN A 26 9.41 -2.78 0.94
N SER A 27 10.61 -2.66 0.36
CA SER A 27 10.90 -1.64 -0.64
C SER A 27 10.19 -1.93 -1.96
N CYS A 28 10.14 -3.20 -2.34
CA CYS A 28 9.43 -3.68 -3.51
C CYS A 28 7.91 -3.44 -3.36
N TRP A 29 7.32 -3.68 -2.18
CA TRP A 29 5.90 -3.40 -1.94
C TRP A 29 5.58 -1.90 -1.99
N GLN A 30 6.45 -1.06 -1.44
CA GLN A 30 6.31 0.39 -1.51
C GLN A 30 6.34 0.90 -2.95
N GLU A 31 7.22 0.35 -3.79
CA GLU A 31 7.29 0.73 -5.20
C GLU A 31 6.02 0.29 -5.95
N LYS A 32 5.56 -0.95 -5.74
CA LYS A 32 4.33 -1.46 -6.35
C LYS A 32 3.12 -0.60 -5.99
N ALA A 33 2.93 -0.30 -4.71
CA ALA A 33 1.85 0.57 -4.24
C ALA A 33 1.95 1.98 -4.84
N ARG A 34 3.16 2.52 -4.98
CA ARG A 34 3.38 3.84 -5.62
C ARG A 34 2.96 3.82 -7.09
N GLN A 35 3.28 2.74 -7.83
CA GLN A 35 2.91 2.61 -9.24
C GLN A 35 1.40 2.45 -9.42
N GLU A 36 0.76 1.62 -8.58
CA GLU A 36 -0.70 1.43 -8.57
C GLU A 36 -1.42 2.76 -8.29
N TRP A 37 -1.04 3.46 -7.21
CA TRP A 37 -1.58 4.78 -6.90
C TRP A 37 -1.38 5.76 -8.06
N LYS A 38 -0.19 5.78 -8.66
CA LYS A 38 0.13 6.70 -9.75
C LYS A 38 -0.73 6.45 -11.00
N ALA A 39 -1.06 5.19 -11.28
CA ALA A 39 -1.92 4.83 -12.39
C ALA A 39 -3.37 5.29 -12.17
N GLU A 40 -3.87 5.19 -10.93
CA GLU A 40 -5.26 5.53 -10.59
C GLU A 40 -5.47 7.02 -10.31
N HIS A 41 -4.51 7.66 -9.65
CA HIS A 41 -4.65 9.00 -9.07
C HIS A 41 -3.65 10.03 -9.61
N GLY A 42 -2.69 9.60 -10.44
CA GLY A 42 -1.61 10.45 -10.90
C GLY A 42 -0.46 10.56 -9.89
N LYS A 43 0.53 11.42 -10.20
CA LYS A 43 1.74 11.54 -9.37
C LYS A 43 1.39 12.05 -7.97
N PHE A 44 2.06 11.48 -6.95
CA PHE A 44 2.06 12.07 -5.62
C PHE A 44 2.48 13.53 -5.69
N GLN A 45 1.80 14.35 -4.90
CA GLN A 45 2.21 15.73 -4.71
C GLN A 45 3.55 15.76 -3.97
N PRO A 46 4.43 16.73 -4.27
CA PRO A 46 5.64 16.91 -3.49
C PRO A 46 5.28 17.21 -2.03
N ASN A 47 6.17 16.81 -1.11
CA ASN A 47 6.05 17.24 0.28
C ASN A 47 6.06 18.77 0.34
N LEU A 48 5.28 19.31 1.26
CA LEU A 48 5.24 20.74 1.53
C LEU A 48 6.60 21.19 2.09
N THR A 49 6.98 22.43 1.82
CA THR A 49 8.08 23.06 2.56
C THR A 49 7.63 23.39 3.97
N PRO A 50 8.53 23.50 4.96
CA PRO A 50 8.15 23.90 6.32
C PRO A 50 7.35 25.21 6.38
N GLU A 51 7.71 26.18 5.53
CA GLU A 51 7.00 27.46 5.41
C GLU A 51 5.57 27.29 4.85
N GLN A 52 5.38 26.38 3.88
CA GLN A 52 4.06 26.07 3.36
C GLN A 52 3.19 25.36 4.40
N GLU A 53 3.78 24.44 5.18
CA GLU A 53 3.09 23.76 6.28
C GLU A 53 2.63 24.76 7.35
N GLU A 54 3.52 25.67 7.78
CA GLU A 54 3.20 26.72 8.74
C GLU A 54 2.09 27.64 8.24
N TYR A 55 2.19 28.12 6.99
CA TYR A 55 1.15 28.94 6.38
C TYR A 55 -0.22 28.24 6.34
N ILE A 56 -0.25 26.96 5.95
CA ILE A 56 -1.48 26.18 5.88
C ILE A 56 -2.06 25.98 7.28
N GLN A 57 -1.23 25.66 8.26
CA GLN A 57 -1.65 25.48 9.65
C GLN A 57 -2.28 26.76 10.21
N ASP A 58 -1.62 27.91 10.04
CA ASP A 58 -2.14 29.21 10.48
C ASP A 58 -3.46 29.56 9.79
N TRP A 59 -3.55 29.32 8.48
CA TRP A 59 -4.77 29.55 7.74
C TRP A 59 -5.91 28.65 8.25
N LEU A 60 -5.63 27.38 8.54
CA LEU A 60 -6.62 26.43 9.06
C LEU A 60 -7.11 26.81 10.46
N ILE A 61 -6.20 27.15 11.39
CA ILE A 61 -6.54 27.63 12.74
C ILE A 61 -7.47 28.84 12.67
N LYS A 62 -7.18 29.78 11.76
CA LYS A 62 -7.97 31.00 11.57
C LYS A 62 -9.38 30.72 11.06
N HIS A 63 -9.55 29.79 10.11
CA HIS A 63 -10.84 29.56 9.43
C HIS A 63 -11.67 28.44 10.06
N TYR A 64 -11.06 27.56 10.85
CA TYR A 64 -11.72 26.47 11.56
C TYR A 64 -11.40 26.51 13.07
N PRO A 65 -11.78 27.59 13.79
CA PRO A 65 -11.37 27.80 15.18
C PRO A 65 -11.93 26.76 16.18
N ASN A 66 -12.94 25.99 15.78
CA ASN A 66 -13.53 24.92 16.60
C ASN A 66 -12.90 23.54 16.34
N THR A 67 -11.94 23.46 15.42
CA THR A 67 -11.17 22.24 15.17
C THR A 67 -10.01 22.17 16.15
N ASP A 68 -9.83 21.02 16.77
CA ASP A 68 -8.72 20.79 17.68
C ASP A 68 -7.45 20.43 16.89
N PHE A 69 -6.65 21.45 16.58
CA PHE A 69 -5.36 21.28 15.92
C PHE A 69 -4.23 20.86 16.87
N TYR A 70 -4.47 20.84 18.18
CA TYR A 70 -3.43 20.66 19.19
C TYR A 70 -3.50 19.31 19.92
N ASN A 71 -4.61 18.56 19.80
CA ASN A 71 -4.69 17.15 20.18
C ASN A 71 -4.29 16.19 19.05
N TYR A 72 -3.09 16.37 18.51
CA TYR A 72 -2.47 15.34 17.69
C TYR A 72 -1.71 14.37 18.59
N ILE A 73 -2.36 13.29 19.03
CA ILE A 73 -1.66 12.13 19.59
C ILE A 73 -1.14 11.34 18.38
N GLY A 74 0.07 11.69 17.93
CA GLY A 74 0.79 10.84 16.98
C GLY A 74 1.24 9.58 17.69
N GLU A 75 0.63 8.45 17.35
CA GLU A 75 1.20 7.11 17.57
C GLU A 75 2.13 6.72 16.42
#